data_AF-A0A970IAS1-F1
#
_entry.id   AF-A0A970IAS1-F1
#
_cell.length_a   1.000
_cell.length_b   1.000
_cell.length_c   1.000
_cell.angle_alpha   90.00
_cell.angle_beta   90.00
_cell.angle_gamma   90.00
#
_symmetry.space_group_name_H-M   'P 1'
#
loop_
_entity.id
_entity.type
_entity.pdbx_description
1 polymer ?
#
loop_
_entity_poly.entity_id
_entity_poly.type
_entity_poly.pdbx_seq_one_letter_code
_entity_poly.pdbx_strand_id
1 'polypeptide(L)'
;MSNSTQKISVMEKIGYSLGDLAANLIFQTLMTFLAFFYTDVYKIPPATASFIIFFGGMFGAFFNPIMGIIADRTNTRWGKFRPWILWT
;
A
#
# COMPACT_ATOMS: atom_id res chain seq x y z
N MET A 1 23.18 -26.92 11.38
CA MET A 1 21.97 -26.19 10.93
C MET A 1 21.89 -26.32 9.42
N SER A 2 20.96 -27.13 8.89
CA SER A 2 20.81 -27.30 7.43
C SER A 2 20.14 -26.05 6.85
N ASN A 3 20.90 -25.27 6.07
CA ASN A 3 20.38 -24.19 5.24
C ASN A 3 19.60 -24.79 4.06
N SER A 4 18.36 -25.20 4.29
CA SER A 4 17.41 -25.51 3.22
C SER A 4 16.88 -24.19 2.67
N THR A 5 17.48 -23.70 1.60
CA THR A 5 16.94 -22.61 0.78
C THR A 5 15.59 -23.08 0.23
N GLN A 6 14.50 -22.74 0.92
CA GLN A 6 13.13 -22.95 0.45
C GLN A 6 12.97 -22.15 -0.86
N LYS A 7 13.14 -22.84 -2.00
CA LYS A 7 12.91 -22.24 -3.32
C LYS A 7 11.40 -22.04 -3.46
N ILE A 8 10.99 -20.78 -3.43
CA ILE A 8 9.62 -20.35 -3.63
C ILE A 8 9.12 -20.89 -4.97
N SER A 9 7.93 -21.50 -4.97
CA SER A 9 7.34 -22.06 -6.18
C SER A 9 7.11 -20.95 -7.21
N VAL A 10 7.32 -21.23 -8.50
CA VAL A 10 7.00 -20.28 -9.58
C VAL A 10 5.54 -19.84 -9.50
N MET A 11 4.65 -20.72 -9.04
CA MET A 11 3.23 -20.42 -8.85
C MET A 11 2.98 -19.44 -7.69
N GLU A 12 3.70 -19.57 -6.58
CA GLU A 12 3.65 -18.57 -5.49
C GLU A 12 4.21 -17.23 -5.96
N LYS A 13 5.28 -17.25 -6.76
CA LYS A 13 5.88 -16.03 -7.31
C LYS A 13 4.90 -15.31 -8.24
N ILE A 14 4.26 -16.03 -9.15
CA ILE A 14 3.25 -15.47 -10.07
C ILE A 14 2.02 -15.00 -9.30
N GLY A 15 1.51 -15.79 -8.34
CA GLY A 15 0.35 -15.41 -7.53
C GLY A 15 0.61 -14.15 -6.70
N TYR A 16 1.79 -14.05 -6.09
CA TYR A 16 2.20 -12.85 -5.35
C TYR A 16 2.35 -11.64 -6.27
N SER A 17 3.03 -11.79 -7.42
CA SER A 17 3.17 -10.71 -8.40
C SER A 17 1.83 -10.26 -9.00
N LEU A 18 0.88 -11.18 -9.19
CA LEU A 18 -0.46 -10.84 -9.68
C LEU A 18 -1.26 -10.04 -8.63
N GLY A 19 -1.15 -10.43 -7.36
CA GLY A 19 -1.74 -9.68 -6.24
C GLY A 19 -1.13 -8.29 -6.10
N ASP A 20 0.20 -8.19 -6.19
CA ASP A 20 0.92 -6.91 -6.16
C ASP A 20 0.54 -6.00 -7.34
N LEU A 21 0.37 -6.58 -8.53
CA LEU A 21 -0.09 -5.86 -9.72
C LEU A 21 -1.52 -5.34 -9.53
N ALA A 22 -2.43 -6.16 -9.00
CA ALA A 22 -3.81 -5.74 -8.73
C ALA A 22 -3.87 -4.59 -7.71
N ALA A 23 -3.10 -4.69 -6.61
CA ALA A 23 -3.02 -3.65 -5.60
C ALA A 23 -2.43 -2.34 -6.17
N ASN A 24 -1.33 -2.42 -6.91
CA ASN A 24 -0.74 -1.26 -7.57
C ASN A 24 -1.67 -0.63 -8.60
N LEU A 25 -2.40 -1.43 -9.38
CA LEU A 25 -3.35 -0.93 -10.36
C LEU A 25 -4.46 -0.12 -9.68
N ILE A 26 -5.07 -0.65 -8.62
CA ILE A 26 -6.11 0.04 -7.86
C ILE A 26 -5.55 1.35 -7.28
N PHE A 27 -4.37 1.30 -6.68
CA PHE A 27 -3.74 2.48 -6.07
C PHE A 27 -3.46 3.56 -7.12
N GLN A 28 -2.89 3.17 -8.26
CA GLN A 28 -2.59 4.09 -9.35
C GLN A 28 -3.85 4.69 -9.97
N THR A 29 -4.89 3.88 -10.19
CA THR A 29 -6.18 4.36 -10.70
C THR A 29 -6.83 5.36 -9.75
N LEU A 30 -6.82 5.08 -8.44
CA LEU A 30 -7.35 6.00 -7.43
C LEU A 30 -6.57 7.32 -7.40
N MET A 31 -5.24 7.27 -7.47
CA MET A 31 -4.40 8.49 -7.47
C MET A 31 -4.68 9.36 -8.71
N THR A 32 -4.77 8.75 -9.90
CA THR A 32 -5.09 9.48 -11.13
C THR A 32 -6.52 10.03 -11.10
N PHE A 33 -7.48 9.25 -10.60
CA PHE A 33 -8.86 9.69 -10.46
C PHE A 33 -9.01 10.85 -9.47
N LEU A 34 -8.28 10.81 -8.35
CA LEU A 34 -8.31 11.87 -7.34
C LEU A 34 -7.76 13.19 -7.90
N ALA A 35 -6.68 13.13 -8.69
CA ALA A 35 -6.16 14.30 -9.40
C ALA A 35 -7.20 14.89 -10.37
N PHE A 36 -7.83 14.04 -11.19
CA PHE A 36 -8.89 14.44 -12.10
C PHE A 36 -10.11 15.04 -11.38
N PHE A 37 -10.52 14.44 -10.25
CA PHE A 37 -11.67 14.91 -9.47
C PHE A 37 -11.43 16.31 -8.90
N TYR A 38 -10.22 16.59 -8.40
CA TYR A 38 -9.90 17.92 -7.87
C TYR A 38 -9.78 18.99 -8.96
N THR A 39 -9.27 18.66 -10.15
CA THR A 39 -9.12 19.62 -11.25
C THR A 39 -10.41 19.83 -12.04
N ASP A 40 -11.16 18.78 -12.35
CA ASP A 40 -12.23 18.84 -13.35
C ASP A 40 -13.63 18.93 -12.72
N VAL A 41 -13.85 18.29 -11.56
CA VAL A 41 -15.14 18.33 -10.85
C VAL A 41 -15.21 19.54 -9.91
N TYR A 42 -14.16 19.73 -9.11
CA TYR A 42 -14.09 20.86 -8.17
C TYR A 42 -13.54 22.15 -8.79
N LYS A 43 -13.01 22.10 -10.03
CA LYS A 43 -12.44 23.26 -10.76
C LYS A 43 -11.39 24.03 -9.95
N ILE A 44 -10.65 23.32 -9.10
CA ILE A 44 -9.59 23.90 -8.28
C ILE A 44 -8.35 24.08 -9.17
N PRO A 45 -7.60 25.19 -9.03
CA PRO A 45 -6.36 25.38 -9.78
C PRO A 45 -5.39 24.21 -9.58
N PRO A 46 -4.68 23.75 -10.63
CA PRO A 46 -3.76 22.62 -10.54
C PRO A 46 -2.69 22.77 -9.44
N ALA A 47 -2.30 24.02 -9.15
CA ALA A 47 -1.36 24.37 -8.09
C ALA A 47 -1.90 24.02 -6.69
N THR A 48 -3.20 24.20 -6.43
CA THR A 48 -3.81 23.87 -5.13
C THR A 48 -4.12 22.39 -5.04
N ALA A 49 -4.54 21.76 -6.15
CA ALA A 49 -4.78 20.32 -6.20
C ALA A 49 -3.50 19.51 -5.94
N SER A 50 -2.37 19.92 -6.52
CA SER A 50 -1.07 19.28 -6.26
C SER A 50 -0.62 19.44 -4.81
N PHE A 51 -0.88 20.60 -4.19
CA PHE A 51 -0.62 20.83 -2.76
C PHE A 51 -1.43 19.87 -1.87
N ILE A 52 -2.71 19.65 -2.17
CA ILE A 52 -3.57 18.72 -1.40
C ILE A 52 -3.08 17.28 -1.53
N ILE A 53 -2.77 16.85 -2.75
CA ILE A 53 -2.24 15.50 -3.01
C ILE A 53 -0.86 15.33 -2.34
N PHE A 54 -0.02 16.36 -2.37
CA PHE A 54 1.30 16.35 -1.72
C PHE A 54 1.18 16.23 -0.21
N PHE A 55 0.31 17.03 0.43
CA PHE A 55 0.06 16.90 1.86
C PHE A 55 -0.54 15.53 2.22
N GLY A 56 -1.53 15.05 1.45
CA GLY A 56 -2.12 13.72 1.65
C GLY A 56 -1.08 12.60 1.54
N GLY A 57 -0.20 12.67 0.54
CA GLY A 57 0.93 11.76 0.38
C GLY A 57 1.94 11.86 1.52
N MET A 58 2.22 13.07 2.02
CA MET A 58 3.11 13.28 3.16
C MET A 58 2.54 12.68 4.44
N PHE A 59 1.25 12.88 4.73
CA PHE A 59 0.58 12.21 5.84
C PHE A 59 0.68 10.69 5.68
N GLY A 60 0.37 10.13 4.51
CA GLY A 60 0.55 8.71 4.22
C GLY A 60 1.99 8.23 4.47
N ALA A 61 2.99 9.01 4.06
CA ALA A 61 4.39 8.72 4.28
C ALA A 61 4.80 8.74 5.76
N PHE A 62 4.15 9.53 6.61
CA PHE A 62 4.32 9.48 8.07
C PHE A 62 3.57 8.31 8.70
N PHE A 63 2.38 7.98 8.22
CA PHE A 63 1.60 6.85 8.73
C PHE A 63 2.26 5.51 8.39
N ASN A 64 2.92 5.37 7.24
CA ASN A 64 3.62 4.14 6.84
C ASN A 64 4.64 3.62 7.88
N PRO A 65 5.60 4.41 8.40
CA PRO A 65 6.53 3.98 9.44
C PRO A 65 5.85 3.79 10.80
N ILE A 66 4.85 4.62 11.16
CA ILE A 66 4.07 4.44 12.40
C ILE A 66 3.38 3.07 12.38
N MET A 67 2.70 2.78 11.28
CA MET A 67 2.02 1.54 11.01
C MET A 67 3.01 0.36 10.95
N GLY A 68 4.19 0.56 10.36
CA GLY A 68 5.28 -0.41 10.38
C GLY A 68 5.78 -0.74 11.79
N ILE A 69 5.93 0.26 12.65
CA ILE A 69 6.32 0.07 14.06
C ILE A 69 5.21 -0.64 14.85
N ILE A 70 3.95 -0.28 14.60
CA ILE A 70 2.80 -0.96 15.23
C ILE A 70 2.75 -2.43 14.80
N ALA A 71 2.87 -2.71 13.51
CA ALA A 71 2.91 -4.08 12.99
C ALA A 71 4.10 -4.87 13.56
N ASP A 72 5.27 -4.25 13.69
CA ASP A 72 6.46 -4.91 14.23
C ASP A 72 6.38 -5.16 15.75
N ARG A 73 5.64 -4.33 16.49
CA ARG A 73 5.34 -4.54 17.92
C ARG A 73 4.14 -5.46 18.18
N THR A 74 3.35 -5.81 17.16
CA THR A 74 2.17 -6.66 17.30
C THR A 74 2.57 -8.13 17.35
N ASN A 75 2.81 -8.67 18.56
CA ASN A 75 3.18 -10.07 18.77
C ASN A 75 1.94 -10.87 19.18
N THR A 76 1.25 -11.47 18.20
CA THR A 76 0.05 -12.29 18.44
C THR A 76 0.31 -13.78 18.20
N ARG A 77 -0.51 -14.63 18.82
CA ARG A 77 -0.38 -16.10 18.90
C ARG A 77 -0.40 -16.83 17.54
N TRP A 78 -0.75 -16.15 16.44
CA TRP A 78 -0.81 -16.68 15.08
C TRP A 78 0.19 -16.04 14.10
N GLY A 79 1.14 -15.23 14.60
CA GLY A 79 2.19 -14.57 13.82
C GLY A 79 1.92 -13.10 13.51
N LYS A 80 2.98 -12.31 13.31
CA LYS A 80 2.96 -10.83 13.15
C LYS A 80 2.05 -10.30 12.04
N PHE A 81 1.95 -10.99 10.90
CA PHE A 81 1.32 -10.47 9.67
C PHE A 81 -0.08 -11.02 9.37
N ARG A 82 -0.50 -12.11 10.03
CA ARG A 82 -1.79 -12.75 9.73
C ARG A 82 -3.03 -11.93 10.11
N PRO A 83 -3.06 -11.17 11.22
CA PRO A 83 -4.23 -10.35 11.56
C PRO A 83 -4.48 -9.24 10.54
N TRP A 84 -3.42 -8.63 10.02
CA TRP A 84 -3.52 -7.50 9.08
C TRP A 84 -4.00 -7.91 7.69
N ILE A 85 -3.69 -9.13 7.22
CA ILE A 85 -4.13 -9.61 5.90
C ILE A 85 -5.56 -10.19 5.94
N LEU A 86 -6.01 -10.71 7.09
CA LEU A 86 -7.34 -11.32 7.23
C LEU A 86 -8.43 -10.33 7.64
N TRP A 87 -8.07 -9.18 8.21
CA TRP A 87 -9.01 -8.17 8.73
C TRP A 87 -8.89 -6.80 8.03
N THR A 88 -8.22 -6.75 6.87
CA THR A 88 -8.27 -5.62 5.91
C THR A 88 -8.96 -6.11 4.64
#